data_AF-A0A359DDD2-F1
#
_entry.id   AF-A0A359DDD2-F1
#
_cell.length_a   1.000
_cell.length_b   1.000
_cell.length_c   1.000
_cell.angle_alpha   90.00
_cell.angle_beta   90.00
_cell.angle_gamma   90.00
#
_symmetry.space_group_name_H-M   'P 1'
#
loop_
_entity.id
_entity.type
_entity.pdbx_description
1 polymer ?
#
loop_
_entity_poly.entity_id
_entity_poly.type
_entity_poly.pdbx_seq_one_letter_code
_entity_poly.pdbx_strand_id
1 'polypeptide(L)' 'MRITPLALSIGLSLASSASLAATAYVSNEKDDSISVIDLATLEVTATLAVGMRPRGLLLSQDNKLLYICASDSD' A
#
# COMPACT_ATOMS: atom_id res chain seq x y z
N MET A 1 18.80 -8.96 59.41
CA MET A 1 17.59 -9.15 58.61
C MET A 1 17.69 -8.23 57.39
N ARG A 2 18.11 -8.73 56.23
CA ARG A 2 18.30 -7.92 55.01
C ARG A 2 17.07 -8.10 54.13
N ILE A 3 16.39 -7.01 53.81
CA ILE A 3 15.19 -6.95 52.96
C ILE A 3 15.64 -6.44 51.60
N THR A 4 15.53 -7.25 50.55
CA THR A 4 15.78 -6.82 49.16
C THR A 4 14.44 -6.55 48.48
N PRO A 5 14.19 -5.35 47.92
CA PRO A 5 12.98 -5.10 47.16
C PRO A 5 13.14 -5.65 45.73
N LEU A 6 12.17 -6.47 45.31
CA LEU A 6 12.06 -6.98 43.95
C LEU A 6 11.47 -5.87 43.07
N ALA A 7 12.30 -5.25 42.24
CA ALA A 7 11.85 -4.25 41.28
C ALA A 7 11.08 -4.95 40.15
N LEU A 8 9.78 -4.65 40.03
CA LEU A 8 8.93 -5.09 38.94
C LEU A 8 9.21 -4.20 37.72
N SER A 9 9.95 -4.71 36.75
CA SER A 9 10.19 -4.05 35.46
C SER A 9 8.91 -4.04 34.63
N ILE A 10 8.32 -2.86 34.45
CA ILE A 10 7.25 -2.61 33.47
C ILE A 10 7.90 -2.65 32.09
N GLY A 11 7.63 -3.72 31.33
CA GLY A 11 8.08 -3.83 29.94
C GLY A 11 7.38 -2.79 29.07
N LEU A 12 8.16 -1.84 28.55
CA LEU A 12 7.71 -0.90 27.52
C LEU A 12 7.50 -1.69 26.22
N SER A 13 6.25 -2.08 25.93
CA SER A 13 5.92 -2.66 24.63
C SER A 13 6.08 -1.57 23.56
N LEU A 14 7.13 -1.69 22.76
CA LEU A 14 7.23 -1.02 21.47
C LEU A 14 6.10 -1.56 20.61
N ALA A 15 4.94 -0.89 20.62
CA ALA A 15 3.98 -1.07 19.55
C ALA A 15 4.74 -0.70 18.28
N SER A 16 5.13 -1.71 17.49
CA SER A 16 5.61 -1.47 16.13
C SER A 16 4.48 -0.73 15.44
N SER A 17 4.67 0.56 15.20
CA SER A 17 3.89 1.27 14.20
C SER A 17 4.03 0.44 12.95
N ALA A 18 2.96 -0.25 12.55
CA ALA A 18 2.94 -0.92 11.26
C ALA A 18 3.40 0.13 10.25
N SER A 19 4.52 -0.13 9.58
CA SER A 19 4.97 0.75 8.52
C SER A 19 3.79 0.92 7.59
N LEU A 20 3.39 2.16 7.38
CA LEU A 20 2.34 2.53 6.45
C LEU A 20 2.90 2.45 5.02
N ALA A 21 3.52 1.31 4.67
CA ALA A 21 3.98 1.02 3.34
C ALA A 21 2.74 0.93 2.45
N ALA A 22 2.30 2.09 2.00
CA ALA A 22 1.13 2.28 1.18
C ALA A 22 1.58 2.23 -0.28
N THR A 23 0.88 1.44 -1.08
CA THR A 23 1.08 1.39 -2.53
C THR A 23 0.03 2.26 -3.19
N ALA A 24 0.44 3.12 -4.12
CA ALA A 24 -0.48 3.82 -5.01
C ALA A 24 -0.56 3.11 -6.36
N TYR A 25 -1.77 3.07 -6.91
CA TYR A 25 -2.05 2.60 -8.26
C TYR A 25 -2.55 3.78 -9.08
N VAL A 26 -1.87 4.09 -10.17
CA VAL A 26 -2.17 5.25 -11.02
C VAL A 26 -2.48 4.77 -12.43
N SER A 27 -3.66 5.12 -12.95
CA SER A 27 -4.04 4.82 -14.31
C SER A 27 -3.41 5.80 -15.30
N ASN A 28 -2.68 5.27 -16.28
CA ASN A 28 -2.08 6.03 -17.37
C ASN A 28 -2.98 5.92 -18.60
N GLU A 29 -3.98 6.82 -18.71
CA GLU A 29 -5.04 6.69 -19.73
C GLU A 29 -4.50 6.55 -21.16
N LYS A 30 -3.46 7.30 -21.53
CA LYS A 30 -2.93 7.30 -22.91
C LYS A 30 -2.00 6.15 -23.23
N ASP A 31 -1.48 5.49 -22.20
CA ASP A 31 -0.44 4.46 -22.32
C ASP A 31 -1.00 3.06 -22.05
N ASP A 32 -2.33 2.95 -21.88
CA ASP A 32 -3.06 1.70 -21.62
C ASP A 32 -2.43 0.85 -20.50
N SER A 33 -1.97 1.53 -19.45
CA SER A 33 -1.22 0.91 -18.35
C SER A 33 -1.59 1.47 -16.97
N ILE A 34 -1.18 0.75 -15.92
CA ILE A 34 -1.23 1.19 -14.52
C ILE A 34 0.21 1.24 -13.97
N SER A 35 0.59 2.36 -13.35
CA SER A 35 1.81 2.45 -12.55
C SER A 35 1.54 2.02 -11.10
N VAL A 36 2.41 1.19 -10.55
CA VAL A 36 2.45 0.81 -9.13
C VAL A 36 3.57 1.60 -8.47
N ILE A 37 3.24 2.38 -7.44
CA ILE A 37 4.15 3.33 -6.81
C ILE A 37 4.30 2.97 -5.34
N ASP A 38 5.55 2.84 -4.87
CA ASP A 38 5.86 2.80 -3.45
C ASP A 38 5.74 4.22 -2.88
N LEU A 39 4.85 4.46 -1.92
CA LEU A 39 4.65 5.81 -1.38
C LEU A 39 5.70 6.25 -0.36
N ALA A 40 6.56 5.35 0.13
CA ALA A 40 7.68 5.72 0.98
C ALA A 40 8.84 6.30 0.16
N THR A 41 9.10 5.75 -1.02
CA THR A 41 10.20 6.20 -1.91
C THR A 41 9.72 7.10 -3.05
N LEU A 42 8.42 7.09 -3.36
CA LEU A 42 7.79 7.70 -4.53
C LEU A 42 8.31 7.14 -5.86
N GLU A 43 8.86 5.93 -5.85
CA GLU A 43 9.35 5.26 -7.04
C GLU A 43 8.29 4.35 -7.67
N VAL A 44 8.30 4.27 -9.00
CA VAL A 44 7.49 3.30 -9.74
C VAL A 44 8.15 1.92 -9.59
N THR A 45 7.47 1.01 -8.91
CA THR A 45 7.95 -0.35 -8.67
C THR A 45 7.50 -1.34 -9.72
N ALA A 46 6.41 -1.03 -10.43
CA ALA A 46 5.94 -1.80 -11.59
C ALA A 46 5.08 -0.95 -12.53
N THR A 47 5.02 -1.36 -13.79
CA THR A 47 4.06 -0.87 -14.78
C THR A 47 3.32 -2.07 -15.37
N LEU A 48 1.99 -2.05 -15.27
CA LEU A 48 1.13 -3.15 -15.67
C LEU A 48 0.37 -2.76 -16.94
N ALA A 49 0.52 -3.53 -18.01
CA ALA A 49 -0.31 -3.36 -19.22
C ALA A 49 -1.75 -3.80 -18.92
N VAL A 50 -2.73 -3.02 -19.40
CA VAL A 50 -4.16 -3.27 -19.18
C VAL A 50 -4.96 -3.00 -20.48
N GLY A 51 -6.29 -2.99 -20.38
CA GLY A 51 -7.16 -2.58 -21.49
C GLY A 51 -7.09 -1.07 -21.75
N MET A 52 -7.67 -0.63 -22.87
CA MET A 52 -7.50 0.75 -23.33
C MET A 52 -8.12 1.79 -22.39
N ARG A 53 -7.47 2.95 -22.30
CA ARG A 53 -7.95 4.17 -21.61
C ARG A 53 -8.48 3.94 -20.18
N PRO A 54 -7.69 3.34 -19.27
CA PRO A 54 -8.11 3.12 -17.90
C PRO A 54 -8.34 4.46 -17.17
N ARG A 55 -9.48 4.59 -16.49
CA ARG A 55 -9.85 5.81 -15.72
C ARG A 55 -10.40 5.53 -14.32
N GLY A 56 -11.29 4.54 -14.22
CA GLY A 56 -11.88 4.14 -12.94
C GLY A 56 -11.02 3.08 -12.26
N LEU A 57 -10.67 3.30 -10.99
CA LEU A 57 -9.94 2.35 -10.15
C LEU A 57 -10.71 2.15 -8.83
N LEU A 58 -10.86 0.89 -8.40
CA LEU A 58 -11.48 0.54 -7.12
C LEU A 58 -10.71 -0.62 -6.47
N LEU A 59 -10.28 -0.44 -5.22
CA LEU A 59 -9.72 -1.52 -4.41
C LEU A 59 -10.84 -2.30 -3.71
N SER A 60 -10.69 -3.62 -3.62
CA SER A 60 -11.54 -4.44 -2.74
C SER A 60 -11.31 -4.07 -1.27
N GLN A 61 -12.30 -4.34 -0.43
CA GLN A 61 -12.23 -4.03 1.01
C GLN A 61 -11.02 -4.68 1.71
N ASP A 62 -10.58 -5.85 1.22
CA ASP A 62 -9.43 -6.57 1.74
C ASP A 62 -8.11 -6.23 1.02
N ASN A 63 -8.12 -5.26 0.11
CA ASN A 63 -6.99 -4.78 -0.70
C ASN A 63 -6.28 -5.84 -1.54
N LYS A 64 -6.92 -6.99 -1.81
CA LYS A 64 -6.33 -8.06 -2.63
C LYS A 64 -6.62 -7.92 -4.11
N LEU A 65 -7.67 -7.17 -4.46
CA LEU A 65 -8.10 -6.97 -5.84
C LEU A 65 -8.16 -5.48 -6.16
N LEU A 66 -7.68 -5.13 -7.35
CA LEU A 66 -7.86 -3.83 -7.97
C LEU A 66 -8.76 -4.01 -9.19
N TYR A 67 -9.95 -3.42 -9.16
CA TYR A 67 -10.87 -3.37 -10.27
C TYR A 67 -10.58 -2.13 -11.11
N ILE A 68 -10.57 -2.30 -12.43
CA ILE A 68 -10.31 -1.23 -13.39
C ILE A 68 -11.46 -1.11 -14.38
N CYS A 69 -11.79 0.12 -14.76
CA CYS A 69 -12.68 0.40 -15.88
C CYS A 69 -11.82 0.77 -17.09
N ALA A 70 -11.65 -0.18 -18.00
CA ALA A 70 -11.10 0.05 -19.34
C ALA A 70 -12.25 0.32 -20.32
N SER A 71 -12.01 1.18 -21.31
CA SER A 71 -12.96 1.49 -22.38
C SER A 71 -12.35 1.16 -23.74
N ASP A 72 -13.13 1.27 -24.81
CA ASP A 72 -12.59 1.17 -26.15
C ASP A 72 -11.90 2.48 -26.59
N SER A 73 -11.09 2.40 -27.65
CA SER A 73 -10.60 3.56 -28.38
C SER A 73 -11.76 4.08 -29.24
N ASP A 74 -12.17 5.32 -29.02
CA ASP A 74 -13.10 6.01 -29.93
C ASP A 74 -12.55 6.03 -31.37
#